data_AF-A0A3E0QQ39-F1
#
_entry.id   AF-A0A3E0QQ39-F1
#
_cell.length_a   1.000
_cell.length_b   1.000
_cell.length_c   1.000
_cell.angle_alpha   90.00
_cell.angle_beta   90.00
_cell.angle_gamma   90.00
#
_symmetry.space_group_name_H-M   'P 1'
#
loop_
_entity.id
_entity.type
_entity.pdbx_description
1 polymer ?
#
loop_
_entity_poly.entity_id
_entity_poly.type
_entity_poly.pdbx_seq_one_letter_code
_entity_poly.pdbx_strand_id
1 'polypeptide(L)'
;MTLPLTIDVEFIEPASYVLHNAYKYVYLCDPIGEGDQRVGKIVKCPYSGMFYMQWDYVPITDPLTKRSFDTYTECQCHVHKNVKTWWHKYHTPDEDS
;
A
#
# COMPACT_ATOMS: atom_id res chain seq x y z
N MET A 1 -2.42 26.85 11.65
CA MET A 1 -2.87 25.59 12.28
C MET A 1 -2.76 24.52 11.21
N THR A 2 -1.81 23.60 11.32
CA THR A 2 -1.68 22.49 10.37
C THR A 2 -2.76 21.46 10.71
N LEU A 3 -3.69 21.25 9.79
CA LEU A 3 -4.68 20.16 9.91
C LEU A 3 -3.91 18.84 10.02
N PRO A 4 -4.32 17.90 10.90
CA PRO A 4 -3.72 16.58 10.92
C PRO A 4 -3.88 15.96 9.53
N LEU A 5 -2.77 15.55 8.93
CA LEU A 5 -2.77 14.92 7.61
C LEU A 5 -3.45 13.55 7.75
N THR A 6 -4.74 13.51 7.39
CA THR A 6 -5.51 12.27 7.33
C THR A 6 -5.10 11.58 6.03
N ILE A 7 -4.20 10.61 6.16
CA ILE A 7 -3.82 9.75 5.04
C ILE A 7 -4.90 8.68 4.92
N ASP A 8 -5.83 8.88 3.99
CA ASP A 8 -6.85 7.89 3.65
C ASP A 8 -6.30 6.89 2.63
N VAL A 9 -6.75 5.64 2.73
CA VAL A 9 -6.27 4.54 1.89
C VAL A 9 -7.44 3.78 1.32
N GLU A 10 -7.43 3.58 0.01
CA GLU A 10 -8.39 2.80 -0.74
C GLU A 10 -7.81 1.48 -1.24
N PHE A 11 -8.67 0.46 -1.28
CA PHE A 11 -8.33 -0.87 -1.76
C PHE A 11 -9.16 -1.22 -2.99
N ILE A 12 -8.56 -1.10 -4.17
CA ILE A 12 -9.24 -1.22 -5.45
C ILE A 12 -9.02 -2.61 -6.03
N GLU A 13 -10.07 -3.23 -6.55
CA GLU A 13 -9.94 -4.49 -7.28
C GLU A 13 -9.26 -4.26 -8.63
N PRO A 14 -8.27 -5.09 -9.01
CA PRO A 14 -7.74 -5.05 -10.36
C PRO A 14 -8.84 -5.37 -11.36
N ALA A 15 -8.76 -4.78 -12.55
CA ALA A 15 -9.63 -5.13 -13.65
C ALA A 15 -9.52 -6.64 -13.95
N SER A 16 -10.63 -7.23 -14.43
CA SER A 16 -10.78 -8.68 -14.61
C SER A 16 -9.71 -9.33 -15.50
N TYR A 17 -9.08 -8.58 -16.40
CA TYR A 17 -7.99 -9.06 -17.26
C TYR A 17 -6.59 -9.03 -16.60
N VAL A 18 -6.45 -8.49 -15.38
CA VAL A 18 -5.17 -8.40 -14.62
C VAL A 18 -5.20 -9.20 -13.31
N LEU A 19 -6.25 -10.01 -13.10
CA LEU A 19 -6.52 -10.75 -11.85
C LEU A 19 -5.35 -11.64 -11.37
N HIS A 20 -4.47 -12.07 -12.27
CA HIS A 20 -3.33 -12.92 -11.90
C HIS A 20 -2.21 -12.17 -11.14
N ASN A 21 -2.26 -10.83 -11.09
CA ASN A 21 -1.11 -10.02 -10.66
C ASN A 21 -1.29 -9.31 -9.31
N ALA A 22 -2.54 -9.16 -8.86
CA ALA A 22 -2.91 -8.55 -7.58
C ALA A 22 -4.26 -9.08 -7.09
N TYR A 23 -4.46 -9.15 -5.78
CA TYR A 23 -5.78 -9.33 -5.17
C TYR A 23 -6.48 -7.98 -5.01
N LYS A 24 -5.76 -6.97 -4.50
CA LYS A 24 -6.19 -5.57 -4.41
C LYS A 24 -5.00 -4.65 -4.67
N TYR A 25 -5.22 -3.53 -5.34
CA TYR A 25 -4.30 -2.41 -5.34
C TYR A 25 -4.56 -1.52 -4.14
N VAL A 26 -3.50 -0.94 -3.59
CA VAL A 26 -3.57 -0.02 -2.46
C VAL A 26 -3.26 1.37 -2.98
N TYR A 27 -4.23 2.28 -2.84
CA TYR A 27 -4.10 3.68 -3.21
C TYR A 27 -4.14 4.54 -1.96
N LEU A 28 -3.30 5.56 -1.93
CA LEU A 28 -3.36 6.62 -0.96
C LEU A 28 -4.18 7.73 -1.58
N CYS A 29 -5.30 8.05 -0.93
CA CYS A 29 -6.15 9.15 -1.30
C CYS A 29 -5.50 10.42 -0.79
N ASP A 30 -5.01 11.23 -1.72
CA ASP A 30 -4.28 12.43 -1.38
C ASP A 30 -5.26 13.55 -0.96
N PRO A 31 -5.19 14.05 0.29
CA PRO A 31 -6.03 15.17 0.71
C PRO A 31 -5.59 16.52 0.13
N ILE A 32 -4.39 16.65 -0.47
CA ILE A 32 -3.89 17.93 -1.02
C ILE A 32 -4.13 18.13 -2.52
N GLY A 33 -4.71 17.13 -3.21
CA GLY A 33 -5.24 17.27 -4.57
C GLY A 33 -4.22 17.06 -5.69
N GLU A 34 -3.09 16.41 -5.42
CA GLU A 34 -2.10 16.00 -6.44
C GLU A 34 -2.50 14.69 -7.15
N GLY A 35 -3.51 14.00 -6.62
CA GLY A 35 -4.13 12.81 -7.19
C GLY A 35 -3.82 11.54 -6.41
N ASP A 36 -4.70 10.54 -6.53
CA ASP A 36 -4.55 9.29 -5.80
C ASP A 36 -3.30 8.54 -6.25
N GLN A 37 -2.42 8.21 -5.30
CA GLN A 37 -1.16 7.53 -5.60
C GLN A 37 -1.24 6.05 -5.25
N ARG A 38 -0.82 5.17 -6.16
CA ARG A 38 -0.66 3.76 -5.84
C ARG A 38 0.55 3.56 -4.94
N VAL A 39 0.32 3.00 -3.75
CA VAL A 39 1.38 2.73 -2.76
C VAL A 39 1.81 1.28 -2.70
N GLY A 40 1.06 0.40 -3.39
CA GLY A 40 1.42 -1.01 -3.50
C GLY A 40 0.26 -1.88 -3.93
N LYS A 41 0.43 -3.18 -3.68
CA LYS A 41 -0.58 -4.21 -3.95
C LYS A 41 -0.58 -5.30 -2.89
N ILE A 42 -1.76 -5.84 -2.64
CA ILE A 42 -1.96 -7.05 -1.88
C ILE A 42 -2.08 -8.20 -2.86
N VAL A 43 -1.31 -9.28 -2.64
CA VAL A 43 -1.33 -10.50 -3.44
C VAL A 43 -1.82 -11.64 -2.57
N LYS A 44 -2.68 -12.52 -3.11
CA LYS A 44 -3.09 -13.75 -2.46
C LYS A 44 -2.34 -14.93 -3.08
N CYS A 45 -1.59 -15.68 -2.28
CA CYS A 45 -0.93 -16.88 -2.77
C CYS A 45 -1.97 -17.99 -2.97
N PRO A 46 -2.07 -18.60 -4.17
CA PRO A 46 -3.05 -19.65 -4.43
C PRO A 46 -2.75 -20.94 -3.67
N TYR A 47 -1.48 -21.22 -3.36
CA TYR A 47 -1.06 -22.47 -2.72
C TYR A 47 -1.22 -22.44 -1.20
N SER A 48 -0.86 -21.34 -0.55
CA SER A 48 -0.94 -21.21 0.91
C SER A 48 -2.22 -20.52 1.38
N GLY A 49 -2.95 -19.85 0.49
CA GLY A 49 -4.09 -19.00 0.83
C GLY A 49 -3.72 -17.69 1.54
N MET A 50 -2.44 -17.48 1.86
CA MET A 50 -1.95 -16.31 2.58
C MET A 50 -1.97 -15.05 1.72
N PHE A 51 -2.03 -13.91 2.40
CA PHE A 51 -1.97 -12.57 1.81
C PHE A 51 -0.58 -11.94 2.01
N TYR A 52 -0.13 -11.21 1.02
CA TYR A 52 1.20 -10.59 0.95
C TYR A 52 1.01 -9.13 0.59
N MET A 53 1.54 -8.21 1.40
CA MET A 53 1.61 -6.80 1.03
C MET A 53 2.92 -6.55 0.32
N GLN A 54 2.85 -6.06 -0.93
CA GLN A 54 3.99 -5.57 -1.68
C GLN A 54 3.85 -4.05 -1.81
N TRP A 55 4.69 -3.33 -1.08
CA TRP A 55 4.78 -1.88 -1.17
C TRP A 55 5.54 -1.47 -2.43
N ASP A 56 5.06 -0.43 -3.09
CA ASP A 56 5.78 0.20 -4.19
C ASP A 56 6.93 1.06 -3.64
N TYR A 57 8.05 1.11 -4.35
CA TYR A 57 9.26 1.88 -4.00
C TYR A 57 9.95 1.48 -2.67
N VAL A 58 9.56 0.36 -2.05
CA VAL A 58 10.18 -0.17 -0.82
C VAL A 58 11.09 -1.36 -1.13
N PRO A 59 12.36 -1.36 -0.67
CA PRO A 59 13.25 -2.51 -0.78
C PRO A 59 12.73 -3.75 -0.03
N ILE A 60 12.98 -4.95 -0.56
CA ILE A 60 12.57 -6.23 0.05
C ILE A 60 13.21 -6.46 1.44
N THR A 61 14.29 -5.76 1.75
CA THR A 61 14.97 -5.83 3.05
C THR A 61 14.34 -4.93 4.10
N ASP A 62 13.42 -4.03 3.73
CA ASP A 62 12.84 -3.09 4.68
C ASP A 62 11.85 -3.78 5.64
N PRO A 63 11.89 -3.49 6.95
CA PRO A 63 10.96 -4.06 7.93
C PRO A 63 9.47 -3.85 7.62
N LEU A 64 9.11 -2.86 6.81
CA LEU A 64 7.75 -2.62 6.34
C LEU A 64 7.20 -3.77 5.49
N THR A 65 8.08 -4.56 4.86
CA THR A 65 7.75 -5.73 4.04
C THR A 65 7.55 -6.99 4.90
N LYS A 66 6.56 -6.95 5.80
CA LYS A 66 6.09 -8.18 6.45
C LYS A 66 5.61 -9.16 5.39
N ARG A 67 6.14 -10.39 5.46
CA ARG A 67 6.08 -11.34 4.34
C ARG A 67 4.75 -12.08 4.19
N SER A 68 3.91 -12.21 5.19
CA SER A 68 2.62 -12.90 5.03
C SER A 68 1.62 -12.55 6.13
N PHE A 69 0.33 -12.67 5.77
CA PHE A 69 -0.84 -12.50 6.62
C PHE A 69 -1.83 -13.62 6.35
N ASP A 70 -2.56 -14.06 7.37
CA ASP A 70 -3.50 -15.18 7.23
C ASP A 70 -4.82 -14.69 6.63
N THR A 71 -5.19 -13.44 6.88
CA THR A 71 -6.42 -12.83 6.35
C THR A 71 -6.16 -11.53 5.62
N TYR A 72 -7.08 -11.19 4.73
CA TYR A 72 -7.08 -9.89 4.04
C TYR A 72 -7.19 -8.73 5.04
N THR A 73 -8.04 -8.86 6.06
CA THR A 73 -8.23 -7.84 7.10
C THR A 73 -6.95 -7.55 7.87
N GLU A 74 -6.17 -8.58 8.23
CA GLU A 74 -4.86 -8.39 8.85
C GLU A 74 -3.88 -7.64 7.94
N CYS A 75 -3.92 -7.93 6.64
CA CYS A 75 -3.12 -7.23 5.65
C CYS A 75 -3.53 -5.75 5.54
N GLN A 76 -4.84 -5.44 5.56
CA GLN A 76 -5.34 -4.05 5.59
C GLN A 76 -4.90 -3.32 6.86
N CYS A 77 -5.03 -3.96 8.04
CA CYS A 77 -4.56 -3.40 9.30
C CYS A 77 -3.05 -3.08 9.27
N HIS A 78 -2.25 -3.95 8.64
CA HIS A 78 -0.83 -3.69 8.41
C HIS A 78 -0.60 -2.48 7.51
N VAL A 79 -1.35 -2.34 6.41
CA VAL A 79 -1.27 -1.17 5.53
C VAL A 79 -1.60 0.10 6.29
N HIS A 80 -2.76 0.19 6.95
CA HIS A 80 -3.17 1.39 7.70
C HIS A 80 -2.18 1.77 8.80
N LYS A 81 -1.60 0.79 9.50
CA LYS A 81 -0.61 1.04 10.55
C LYS A 81 0.70 1.61 10.00
N ASN A 82 1.07 1.24 8.77
CA ASN A 82 2.40 1.50 8.21
C ASN A 82 2.42 2.52 7.07
N VAL A 83 1.26 2.92 6.53
CA VAL A 83 1.16 3.86 5.41
C VAL A 83 1.77 5.23 5.73
N LYS A 84 1.63 5.71 6.98
CA LYS A 84 2.28 6.95 7.43
C LYS A 84 3.79 6.84 7.41
N THR A 85 4.32 5.70 7.85
CA THR A 85 5.76 5.42 7.81
C THR A 85 6.26 5.33 6.37
N TRP A 86 5.47 4.71 5.49
CA TRP A 86 5.77 4.65 4.06
C TRP A 86 5.81 6.06 3.46
N TRP A 87 4.78 6.87 3.71
CA TRP A 87 4.70 8.25 3.24
C TRP A 87 5.93 9.06 3.68
N HIS A 88 6.24 9.09 4.97
CA HIS A 88 7.38 9.88 5.45
C HIS A 88 8.75 9.42 4.95
N LYS A 89 8.91 8.14 4.56
CA LYS A 89 10.21 7.58 4.14
C LYS A 89 10.40 7.51 2.64
N TYR A 90 9.32 7.29 1.89
CA TYR A 90 9.38 6.98 0.46
C TYR A 90 8.51 7.92 -0.37
N HIS A 91 7.58 8.63 0.25
CA HIS A 91 6.90 9.77 -0.38
C HIS A 91 7.67 11.05 -0.05
N THR A 92 8.89 11.16 -0.58
CA THR A 92 9.53 12.47 -0.74
C THR A 92 9.01 13.07 -2.05
N PRO A 93 8.47 14.31 -2.06
CA PRO A 93 8.44 15.06 -3.30
C PRO A 93 9.89 15.18 -3.79
N ASP A 94 10.11 15.09 -5.10
CA ASP A 94 11.36 15.54 -5.71
C ASP A 94 11.62 16.97 -5.22
N GLU A 95 12.48 17.16 -4.20
CA GLU A 95 13.16 18.44 -4.04
C GLU A 95 14.14 18.52 -5.21
N ASP A 96 13.79 19.38 -6.17
CA ASP A 96 14.57 19.83 -7.32
C ASP A 96 16.08 19.54 -7.17
N SER A 97 16.61 18.71 -8.08
CA SER A 97 18.05 18.70 -8.40
C SER A 97 18.46 19.93 -9.19
#